data_AF-A0A240UUH7-F1
#
_entry.id   AF-A0A240UUH7-F1
#
_cell.length_a   1.000
_cell.length_b   1.000
_cell.length_c   1.000
_cell.angle_alpha   90.00
_cell.angle_beta   90.00
_cell.angle_gamma   90.00
#
_symmetry.space_group_name_H-M   'P 1'
#
loop_
_entity.id
_entity.type
_entity.pdbx_description
1 polymer ?
#
loop_
_entity_poly.entity_id
_entity_poly.type
_entity_poly.pdbx_seq_one_letter_code
_entity_poly.pdbx_strand_id
1 'polypeptide(L)'
;MPVLRSLVPTLSRLLTLAGVVVLIGLLPWLSGRDPALSILRARAGDQNPTPEALDSIRNQLGLDMNPWEKLGHWLSGLLHGDAGVSWISGGPVLPGMLQATGVSLTLMLAALLVALLTTVALCVTAVRRGLRGEPAPTSGALGATLTAMPEFLLAALLLVIFAAGLNWLPPYGWGDARHMVLPALALGLPGGGLLGRLFSDALTAGFSERWVATWHVAGFGRRRIALAVLKRTLPSLLPQVGLVIVGLTGGAIAVEQVFSIPGLGRATLGAASAQDLPALQTGILLLLVIAMVVGGAAGLVRTLLLGRTLRAGAVPVTRPDHRRGRWPWLVPTVVSLLLAIIIVAGMGRDPLTSDYLRLQAPSLALPLGADGTGRDILARVSHGALSTMGMALVVVSITLVLGMLIGLMPRLAAGPIEVTNATPPVIAGLVIAGLMGPSASGAIIAVTLVSWAPLAAHTAALVTEVQGQAHVRITPMLGVGRVRLLSRYVLPAIIGPVFRHAMLRLPGIALALAALGFLGLGPRPPAPEWGLLLAEGIPYLERAPWAVLVPSLALVLMSVLAVSLSSLWRRG
;
A
#
# COMPACT_ATOMS: atom_id res chain seq x y z
N MET A 1 -21.87 -33.25 -4.59
CA MET A 1 -20.79 -32.35 -5.10
C MET A 1 -20.76 -30.88 -4.57
N PRO A 2 -21.55 -30.40 -3.58
CA PRO A 2 -21.40 -29.03 -3.06
C PRO A 2 -20.23 -28.88 -2.06
N VAL A 3 -19.91 -29.91 -1.28
CA VAL A 3 -18.82 -29.91 -0.29
C VAL A 3 -17.44 -29.77 -0.95
N LEU A 4 -17.20 -30.48 -2.06
CA LEU A 4 -15.95 -30.36 -2.81
C LEU A 4 -15.77 -28.94 -3.41
N ARG A 5 -16.87 -28.23 -3.68
CA ARG A 5 -16.84 -26.86 -4.21
C ARG A 5 -16.50 -25.80 -3.16
N SER A 6 -16.76 -26.05 -1.88
CA SER A 6 -16.40 -25.15 -0.78
C SER A 6 -14.98 -25.38 -0.25
N LEU A 7 -14.36 -26.54 -0.51
CA LEU A 7 -13.00 -26.85 -0.04
C LEU A 7 -11.89 -26.22 -0.88
N VAL A 8 -12.12 -26.03 -2.19
CA VAL A 8 -11.10 -25.51 -3.12
C VAL A 8 -10.54 -24.14 -2.69
N PRO A 9 -11.34 -23.12 -2.30
CA PRO A 9 -10.81 -21.83 -1.85
C PRO A 9 -9.98 -21.94 -0.56
N THR A 10 -10.42 -22.75 0.40
CA THR A 10 -9.70 -22.94 1.66
C THR A 10 -8.36 -23.63 1.44
N LEU A 11 -8.33 -24.69 0.64
CA LEU A 11 -7.09 -25.37 0.26
C LEU A 11 -6.15 -24.43 -0.51
N SER A 12 -6.69 -23.63 -1.43
CA SER A 12 -5.94 -22.63 -2.20
C SER A 12 -5.26 -21.59 -1.29
N ARG A 13 -5.95 -21.12 -0.24
CA ARG A 13 -5.38 -20.22 0.78
C ARG A 13 -4.23 -20.87 1.55
N LEU A 14 -4.45 -22.09 2.05
CA LEU A 14 -3.45 -22.84 2.83
C LEU A 14 -2.20 -23.13 2.00
N LEU A 15 -2.37 -23.57 0.75
CA LEU A 15 -1.26 -23.82 -0.17
C LEU A 15 -0.46 -22.55 -0.48
N THR A 16 -1.15 -21.42 -0.70
CA THR A 16 -0.48 -20.14 -0.97
C THR A 16 0.32 -19.69 0.25
N LEU A 17 -0.26 -19.81 1.45
CA LEU A 17 0.41 -19.50 2.71
C LEU A 17 1.65 -20.36 2.94
N ALA A 18 1.51 -21.68 2.77
CA ALA A 18 2.62 -22.60 2.87
C ALA A 18 3.73 -22.24 1.86
N GLY A 19 3.37 -21.90 0.63
CA GLY A 19 4.33 -21.45 -0.39
C GLY A 19 5.10 -20.19 0.02
N VAL A 20 4.44 -19.19 0.61
CA VAL A 20 5.09 -17.97 1.11
C VAL A 20 6.03 -18.28 2.28
N VAL A 21 5.61 -19.12 3.23
CA VAL A 21 6.47 -19.53 4.36
C VAL A 21 7.70 -20.29 3.88
N VAL A 22 7.54 -21.21 2.93
CA VAL A 22 8.65 -21.95 2.31
C VAL A 22 9.60 -20.99 1.59
N LEU A 23 9.07 -20.02 0.82
CA LEU A 23 9.87 -19.00 0.15
C LEU A 23 10.70 -18.19 1.16
N ILE A 24 10.11 -17.78 2.28
CA ILE A 24 10.80 -17.04 3.34
C ILE A 24 11.88 -17.92 3.99
N GLY A 25 11.57 -19.17 4.33
CA GLY A 25 12.53 -20.09 4.94
C GLY A 25 13.72 -20.41 4.03
N LEU A 26 13.51 -20.42 2.71
CA LEU A 26 14.56 -20.66 1.70
C LEU A 26 15.35 -19.41 1.28
N LEU A 27 15.05 -18.23 1.86
CA LEU A 27 15.79 -16.99 1.57
C LEU A 27 17.32 -17.13 1.61
N PRO A 28 17.95 -17.87 2.54
CA PRO A 28 19.40 -18.01 2.58
C PRO A 28 20.04 -18.65 1.35
N TRP A 29 19.32 -19.53 0.65
CA TRP A 29 19.82 -20.19 -0.56
C TRP A 29 19.33 -19.53 -1.84
N LEU A 30 18.22 -18.80 -1.77
CA LEU A 30 17.70 -18.03 -2.90
C LEU A 30 18.39 -16.68 -3.03
N SER A 31 19.00 -16.17 -1.95
CA SER A 31 19.81 -14.96 -1.99
C SER A 31 21.02 -15.19 -2.88
N GLY A 32 21.19 -14.37 -3.91
CA GLY A 32 22.37 -14.42 -4.80
C GLY A 32 23.66 -13.90 -4.14
N ARG A 33 23.65 -13.66 -2.82
CA ARG A 33 24.76 -13.12 -2.03
C ARG A 33 25.14 -14.12 -0.96
N ASP A 34 26.44 -14.38 -0.83
CA ASP A 34 26.97 -15.23 0.22
C ASP A 34 26.79 -14.55 1.60
N PRO A 35 25.95 -15.11 2.49
CA PRO A 35 25.74 -14.54 3.81
C PRO A 35 27.00 -14.51 4.68
N ALA A 36 27.91 -15.47 4.47
CA ALA A 36 29.16 -15.53 5.21
C ALA A 36 30.02 -14.29 4.97
N LEU A 37 29.99 -13.76 3.74
CA LEU A 37 30.72 -12.55 3.36
C LEU A 37 30.15 -11.29 4.03
N SER A 38 28.82 -11.16 4.16
CA SER A 38 28.22 -10.04 4.90
C SER A 38 28.56 -10.09 6.39
N ILE A 39 28.59 -11.28 6.99
CA ILE A 39 28.91 -11.47 8.41
C ILE A 39 30.39 -11.22 8.66
N LEU A 40 31.27 -11.68 7.78
CA LEU A 40 32.71 -11.44 7.86
C LEU A 40 32.99 -9.93 7.80
N ARG A 41 32.38 -9.20 6.87
CA ARG A 41 32.51 -7.73 6.81
C ARG A 41 31.96 -7.04 8.06
N ALA A 42 30.85 -7.52 8.60
CA ALA A 42 30.25 -6.94 9.81
C ALA A 42 31.12 -7.19 11.07
N ARG A 43 31.82 -8.33 11.15
CA ARG A 43 32.64 -8.71 12.32
C ARG A 43 34.11 -8.30 12.22
N ALA A 44 34.70 -8.35 11.03
CA ALA A 44 36.14 -8.16 10.78
C ALA A 44 36.48 -6.85 10.05
N GLY A 45 35.47 -6.03 9.69
CA GLY A 45 35.67 -4.77 8.99
C GLY A 45 36.18 -4.96 7.55
N ASP A 46 37.12 -4.11 7.12
CA ASP A 46 37.70 -4.10 5.76
C ASP A 46 38.82 -5.15 5.54
N GLN A 47 38.97 -6.13 6.43
CA GLN A 47 39.94 -7.21 6.21
C GLN A 47 39.58 -8.03 4.96
N ASN A 48 40.59 -8.34 4.14
CA ASN A 48 40.38 -9.16 2.94
C ASN A 48 39.81 -10.52 3.35
N PRO A 49 38.68 -10.96 2.78
CA PRO A 49 38.06 -12.23 3.12
C PRO A 49 38.97 -13.38 2.71
N THR A 50 39.48 -14.16 3.67
CA THR A 50 40.15 -15.44 3.38
C THR A 50 39.09 -16.51 3.08
N PRO A 51 39.31 -17.41 2.09
CA PRO A 51 38.37 -18.48 1.78
C PRO A 51 38.05 -19.37 2.99
N GLU A 52 39.07 -19.66 3.82
CA GLU A 52 38.97 -20.46 5.04
C GLU A 52 38.04 -19.82 6.09
N ALA A 53 38.11 -18.49 6.27
CA ALA A 53 37.23 -17.78 7.20
C ALA A 53 35.78 -17.80 6.73
N LEU A 54 35.54 -17.65 5.43
CA LEU A 54 34.19 -17.75 4.85
C LEU A 54 33.61 -19.15 5.02
N ASP A 55 34.38 -20.20 4.73
CA ASP A 55 33.92 -21.58 4.87
C ASP A 55 33.66 -21.96 6.34
N SER A 56 34.45 -21.43 7.28
CA SER A 56 34.18 -21.61 8.71
C SER A 56 32.84 -20.99 9.13
N ILE A 57 32.50 -19.81 8.58
CA ILE A 57 31.24 -19.13 8.85
C ILE A 57 30.07 -19.87 8.20
N ARG A 58 30.22 -20.36 6.96
CA ARG A 58 29.19 -21.17 6.28
C ARG A 58 28.82 -22.43 7.07
N ASN A 59 29.84 -23.13 7.56
CA ASN A 59 29.67 -24.29 8.42
C ASN A 59 28.96 -23.94 9.74
N GLN A 60 29.39 -22.87 10.42
CA GLN A 60 28.75 -22.41 11.67
C GLN A 60 27.27 -22.04 11.47
N LEU A 61 26.93 -21.48 10.32
CA LEU A 61 25.56 -21.12 9.98
C LEU A 61 24.74 -22.31 9.46
N GLY A 62 25.35 -23.47 9.23
CA GLY A 62 24.72 -24.63 8.62
C GLY A 62 24.21 -24.33 7.20
N LEU A 63 24.94 -23.52 6.42
CA LEU A 63 24.56 -23.23 5.02
C LEU A 63 24.88 -24.41 4.08
N ASP A 64 25.79 -25.30 4.50
CA ASP A 64 26.18 -26.51 3.77
C ASP A 64 25.18 -27.67 3.94
N MET A 65 24.22 -27.53 4.86
CA MET A 65 23.13 -28.49 5.04
C MET A 65 22.15 -28.45 3.86
N ASN A 66 21.47 -29.57 3.61
CA ASN A 66 20.39 -29.65 2.64
C ASN A 66 19.33 -28.57 2.95
N PRO A 67 18.94 -27.70 1.98
CA PRO A 67 17.98 -26.61 2.20
C PRO A 67 16.66 -27.07 2.84
N TRP A 68 16.19 -28.27 2.48
CA TRP A 68 14.94 -28.82 3.00
C TRP A 68 15.04 -29.27 4.46
N GLU A 69 16.20 -29.79 4.88
CA GLU A 69 16.45 -30.18 6.28
C GLU A 69 16.51 -28.95 7.17
N LYS A 70 17.24 -27.91 6.75
CA LYS A 70 17.33 -26.67 7.52
C LYS A 70 16.01 -25.89 7.52
N LEU A 71 15.21 -25.95 6.44
CA LEU A 71 13.84 -25.46 6.45
C LEU A 71 13.00 -26.20 7.50
N GLY A 72 13.12 -27.52 7.60
CA GLY A 72 12.45 -28.33 8.62
C GLY A 72 12.84 -27.94 10.05
N HIS A 73 14.15 -27.75 10.31
CA HIS A 73 14.64 -27.28 11.60
C HIS A 73 14.15 -25.87 11.94
N TRP A 74 14.20 -24.94 10.99
CA TRP A 74 13.71 -23.58 11.17
C TRP A 74 12.20 -23.54 11.45
N LEU A 75 11.40 -24.32 10.71
CA LEU A 75 9.97 -24.46 10.97
C LEU A 75 9.69 -25.05 12.35
N SER A 76 10.43 -26.09 12.74
CA SER A 76 10.31 -26.71 14.07
C SER A 76 10.67 -25.71 15.17
N GLY A 77 11.77 -24.97 15.03
CA GLY A 77 12.18 -23.91 15.96
C GLY A 77 11.07 -22.87 16.13
N LEU A 78 10.52 -22.36 15.02
CA LEU A 78 9.44 -21.36 15.06
C LEU A 78 8.21 -21.86 15.82
N LEU A 79 7.84 -23.13 15.68
CA LEU A 79 6.73 -23.74 16.43
C LEU A 79 6.99 -23.83 17.94
N HIS A 80 8.26 -23.88 18.36
CA HIS A 80 8.68 -23.89 19.76
C HIS A 80 9.05 -22.48 20.29
N GLY A 81 8.87 -21.42 19.49
CA GLY A 81 9.23 -20.06 19.87
C GLY A 81 10.71 -19.74 19.74
N ASP A 82 11.46 -20.49 18.94
CA ASP A 82 12.84 -20.20 18.58
C ASP A 82 12.92 -19.76 17.11
N ALA A 83 13.12 -18.47 16.87
CA ALA A 83 13.29 -17.91 15.53
C ALA A 83 14.77 -17.85 15.08
N GLY A 84 15.66 -18.48 15.84
CA GLY A 84 17.09 -18.46 15.62
C GLY A 84 17.77 -17.23 16.20
N VAL A 85 19.06 -17.13 15.86
CA VAL A 85 19.99 -16.12 16.37
C VAL A 85 20.33 -15.13 15.26
N SER A 86 20.38 -13.85 15.59
CA SER A 86 20.77 -12.78 14.67
C SER A 86 22.21 -13.00 14.22
N TRP A 87 22.44 -12.90 12.92
CA TRP A 87 23.78 -13.06 12.35
C TRP A 87 24.71 -11.89 12.67
N ILE A 88 24.13 -10.73 12.99
CA ILE A 88 24.85 -9.50 13.29
C ILE A 88 25.06 -9.35 14.80
N SER A 89 23.97 -9.37 15.58
CA SER A 89 24.07 -9.12 17.03
C SER A 89 24.47 -10.37 17.82
N GLY A 90 24.30 -11.57 17.25
CA GLY A 90 24.56 -12.83 17.96
C GLY A 90 23.52 -13.17 19.04
N GLY A 91 22.49 -12.33 19.23
CA GLY A 91 21.41 -12.54 20.19
C GLY A 91 20.17 -13.21 19.60
N PRO A 92 19.25 -13.73 20.43
CA PRO A 92 18.00 -14.33 19.98
C PRO A 92 17.10 -13.30 19.27
N VAL A 93 16.56 -13.66 18.11
CA VAL A 93 15.80 -12.74 17.24
C VAL A 93 14.39 -12.48 17.77
N LEU A 94 13.70 -13.53 18.21
CA LEU A 94 12.25 -13.47 18.47
C LEU A 94 11.86 -12.43 19.53
N PRO A 95 12.54 -12.31 20.70
CA PRO A 95 12.16 -11.34 21.73
C PRO A 95 12.21 -9.89 21.22
N GLY A 96 13.27 -9.53 20.51
CA GLY A 96 13.42 -8.18 19.94
C GLY A 96 12.36 -7.88 18.88
N MET A 97 12.06 -8.85 18.02
CA MET A 97 11.01 -8.71 16.99
C MET A 97 9.60 -8.62 17.61
N LEU A 98 9.32 -9.36 18.69
CA LEU A 98 8.04 -9.26 19.40
C LEU A 98 7.88 -7.91 20.11
N GLN A 99 8.95 -7.38 20.71
CA GLN A 99 8.94 -6.03 21.29
C GLN A 99 8.65 -4.98 20.21
N ALA A 100 9.34 -5.06 19.08
CA ALA A 100 9.12 -4.18 17.93
C ALA A 100 7.69 -4.33 17.36
N THR A 101 7.11 -5.54 17.39
CA THR A 101 5.72 -5.81 17.02
C THR A 101 4.74 -5.05 17.93
N GLY A 102 4.98 -5.04 19.25
CA GLY A 102 4.16 -4.27 20.18
C GLY A 102 4.18 -2.77 19.88
N VAL A 103 5.34 -2.23 19.52
CA VAL A 103 5.51 -0.84 19.09
C VAL A 103 4.71 -0.53 17.81
N SER A 104 4.81 -1.39 16.79
CA SER A 104 4.03 -1.20 15.56
C SER A 104 2.52 -1.29 15.80
N LEU A 105 2.07 -2.25 16.60
CA LEU A 105 0.64 -2.42 16.91
C LEU A 105 0.07 -1.22 17.69
N THR A 106 0.82 -0.67 18.64
CA THR A 106 0.40 0.53 19.38
C THR A 106 0.31 1.76 18.47
N LEU A 107 1.27 1.95 17.57
CA LEU A 107 1.20 2.99 16.52
C LEU A 107 -0.02 2.80 15.61
N MET A 108 -0.25 1.58 15.13
CA MET A 108 -1.40 1.25 14.27
C MET A 108 -2.74 1.51 14.97
N LEU A 109 -2.85 1.21 16.26
CA LEU A 109 -4.06 1.49 17.06
C LEU A 109 -4.28 3.00 17.22
N ALA A 110 -3.23 3.77 17.49
CA ALA A 110 -3.31 5.23 17.56
C ALA A 110 -3.73 5.84 16.20
N ALA A 111 -3.16 5.34 15.10
CA ALA A 111 -3.53 5.74 13.74
C ALA A 111 -4.99 5.37 13.40
N LEU A 112 -5.48 4.21 13.83
CA LEU A 112 -6.87 3.81 13.64
C LEU A 112 -7.83 4.74 14.39
N LEU A 113 -7.46 5.18 15.60
CA LEU A 113 -8.22 6.18 16.35
C LEU A 113 -8.27 7.52 15.61
N VAL A 114 -7.14 8.01 15.08
CA VAL A 114 -7.10 9.21 14.23
C VAL A 114 -7.99 9.03 12.99
N ALA A 115 -7.92 7.88 12.32
CA ALA A 115 -8.73 7.58 11.15
C ALA A 115 -10.23 7.61 11.47
N LEU A 116 -10.62 7.05 12.62
CA LEU A 116 -12.01 7.08 13.10
C LEU A 116 -12.47 8.50 13.41
N LEU A 117 -11.68 9.29 14.14
CA LEU A 117 -12.00 10.68 14.46
C LEU A 117 -12.17 11.52 13.20
N THR A 118 -11.26 11.35 12.23
CA THR A 118 -11.32 12.02 10.93
C THR A 118 -12.56 11.62 10.14
N THR A 119 -12.90 10.32 10.14
CA THR A 119 -14.11 9.79 9.50
C THR A 119 -15.37 10.42 10.10
N VAL A 120 -15.46 10.46 11.43
CA VAL A 120 -16.58 11.07 12.15
C VAL A 120 -16.68 12.55 11.81
N ALA A 121 -15.56 13.30 11.88
CA ALA A 121 -15.54 14.72 11.59
C ALA A 121 -16.07 15.05 10.17
N LEU A 122 -15.67 14.27 9.16
CA LEU A 122 -16.15 14.42 7.77
C LEU A 122 -17.62 14.02 7.58
N CYS A 123 -18.17 13.17 8.45
CA CYS A 123 -19.57 12.74 8.39
C CYS A 123 -20.53 13.66 9.15
N VAL A 124 -20.05 14.50 10.07
CA VAL A 124 -20.90 15.39 10.90
C VAL A 124 -21.80 16.29 10.04
N THR A 125 -21.27 16.85 8.96
CA THR A 125 -22.01 17.75 8.07
C THR A 125 -23.12 17.01 7.31
N ALA A 126 -22.83 15.82 6.79
CA ALA A 126 -23.79 14.96 6.11
C ALA A 126 -24.95 14.56 7.05
N VAL A 127 -24.64 14.16 8.28
CA VAL A 127 -25.66 13.79 9.28
C VAL A 127 -26.50 15.00 9.71
N ARG A 128 -25.86 16.15 10.01
CA ARG A 128 -26.59 17.35 10.46
C ARG A 128 -27.54 17.88 9.39
N ARG A 129 -27.11 17.93 8.13
CA ARG A 129 -27.96 18.38 7.01
C ARG A 129 -29.03 17.37 6.63
N GLY A 130 -28.67 16.07 6.59
CA GLY A 130 -29.64 15.00 6.34
C GLY A 130 -30.80 15.00 7.35
N LEU A 131 -30.52 15.23 8.63
CA LEU A 131 -31.54 15.34 9.69
C LEU A 131 -32.42 16.60 9.59
N ARG A 132 -31.99 17.61 8.84
CA ARG A 132 -32.77 18.82 8.55
C ARG A 132 -33.55 18.72 7.24
N GLY A 133 -33.40 17.63 6.49
CA GLY A 133 -33.93 17.50 5.13
C GLY A 133 -33.21 18.41 4.12
N GLU A 134 -32.04 18.95 4.48
CA GLU A 134 -31.24 19.79 3.59
C GLU A 134 -30.34 18.93 2.70
N PRO A 135 -30.13 19.32 1.43
CA PRO A 135 -29.12 18.67 0.60
C PRO A 135 -27.73 18.90 1.21
N ALA A 136 -27.05 17.81 1.58
CA ALA A 136 -25.66 17.86 2.02
C ALA A 136 -24.71 17.96 0.82
N PRO A 137 -23.65 18.80 0.91
CA PRO A 137 -22.56 18.70 -0.03
C PRO A 137 -21.82 17.39 0.26
N THR A 138 -21.44 16.64 -0.78
CA THR A 138 -20.48 15.55 -0.59
C THR A 138 -19.20 16.13 0.01
N SER A 139 -18.53 15.35 0.86
CA SER A 139 -17.26 15.70 1.53
C SER A 139 -16.07 15.95 0.57
N GLY A 140 -16.36 16.17 -0.72
CA GLY A 140 -15.59 15.80 -1.90
C GLY A 140 -14.30 16.55 -2.17
N ALA A 141 -13.98 17.63 -1.43
CA ALA A 141 -12.68 18.30 -1.52
C ALA A 141 -11.75 17.88 -0.37
N LEU A 142 -12.15 18.13 0.87
CA LEU A 142 -11.32 17.86 2.07
C LEU A 142 -11.05 16.35 2.26
N GLY A 143 -12.07 15.50 2.04
CA GLY A 143 -11.87 14.05 2.08
C GLY A 143 -10.96 13.55 0.94
N ALA A 144 -11.04 14.18 -0.24
CA ALA A 144 -10.21 13.84 -1.38
C ALA A 144 -8.75 14.27 -1.19
N THR A 145 -8.48 15.44 -0.62
CA THR A 145 -7.12 15.91 -0.32
C THR A 145 -6.45 15.01 0.71
N LEU A 146 -7.16 14.63 1.78
CA LEU A 146 -6.63 13.71 2.78
C LEU A 146 -6.33 12.33 2.17
N THR A 147 -7.24 11.80 1.35
CA THR A 147 -7.04 10.52 0.65
C THR A 147 -5.87 10.57 -0.33
N ALA A 148 -5.63 11.73 -0.94
CA ALA A 148 -4.57 11.94 -1.92
C ALA A 148 -3.18 12.10 -1.29
N MET A 149 -3.03 12.11 0.04
CA MET A 149 -1.70 12.19 0.65
C MET A 149 -1.20 10.78 1.00
N PRO A 150 -0.12 10.28 0.39
CA PRO A 150 0.57 9.08 0.88
C PRO A 150 1.05 9.28 2.31
N GLU A 151 1.00 8.23 3.14
CA GLU A 151 1.33 8.30 4.56
C GLU A 151 2.79 8.71 4.83
N PHE A 152 3.75 8.21 4.04
CA PHE A 152 5.17 8.56 4.17
C PHE A 152 5.43 10.03 3.80
N LEU A 153 4.66 10.53 2.84
CA LEU A 153 4.74 11.91 2.38
C LEU A 153 4.14 12.86 3.41
N LEU A 154 2.98 12.49 3.97
CA LEU A 154 2.37 13.22 5.07
C LEU A 154 3.27 13.19 6.31
N ALA A 155 3.94 12.07 6.59
CA ALA A 155 4.94 11.99 7.66
C ALA A 155 6.07 13.00 7.47
N ALA A 156 6.67 13.05 6.28
CA ALA A 156 7.72 14.01 5.96
C ALA A 156 7.21 15.47 6.12
N LEU A 157 6.03 15.80 5.58
CA LEU A 157 5.43 17.13 5.68
C LEU A 157 5.14 17.54 7.12
N LEU A 158 4.58 16.64 7.93
CA LEU A 158 4.32 16.90 9.34
C LEU A 158 5.61 17.14 10.12
N LEU A 159 6.69 16.42 9.78
CA LEU A 159 8.02 16.65 10.35
C LEU A 159 8.55 18.04 9.95
N VAL A 160 8.44 18.44 8.67
CA VAL A 160 8.84 19.78 8.19
C VAL A 160 8.10 20.87 8.95
N ILE A 161 6.77 20.75 9.08
CA ILE A 161 5.92 21.83 9.57
C ILE A 161 5.98 21.90 11.10
N PHE A 162 5.72 20.79 11.79
CA PHE A 162 5.49 20.81 13.25
C PHE A 162 6.74 20.56 14.07
N ALA A 163 7.70 19.80 13.53
CA ALA A 163 8.96 19.56 14.22
C ALA A 163 10.01 20.61 13.82
N ALA A 164 10.42 20.66 12.55
CA ALA A 164 11.50 21.54 12.10
C ALA A 164 11.09 23.03 12.04
N GLY A 165 9.89 23.34 11.54
CA GLY A 165 9.43 24.72 11.37
C GLY A 165 8.92 25.35 12.67
N LEU A 166 7.94 24.69 13.31
CA LEU A 166 7.24 25.23 14.47
C LEU A 166 7.84 24.83 15.83
N ASN A 167 8.66 23.77 15.89
CA ASN A 167 9.20 23.20 17.14
C ASN A 167 8.11 22.83 18.19
N TRP A 168 6.91 22.45 17.74
CA TRP A 168 5.80 22.11 18.64
C TRP A 168 5.88 20.68 19.16
N LEU A 169 6.40 19.77 18.34
CA LEU A 169 6.40 18.33 18.61
C LEU A 169 7.78 17.73 18.27
N PRO A 170 8.22 16.70 19.01
CA PRO A 170 9.53 16.09 18.79
C PRO A 170 9.59 15.37 17.42
N PRO A 171 10.70 15.48 16.67
CA PRO A 171 10.85 14.85 15.34
C PRO A 171 11.10 13.35 15.41
N TYR A 172 11.76 12.86 16.47
CA TYR A 172 12.19 11.47 16.60
C TYR A 172 11.99 10.97 18.03
N GLY A 173 11.74 9.67 18.19
CA GLY A 173 11.68 9.01 19.51
C GLY A 173 10.43 8.16 19.71
N TRP A 174 10.38 7.47 20.85
CA TRP A 174 9.27 6.61 21.24
C TRP A 174 9.13 6.52 22.77
N GLY A 175 7.91 6.38 23.28
CA GLY A 175 7.62 6.14 24.70
C GLY A 175 6.73 7.19 25.38
N ASP A 176 6.83 8.46 24.97
CA ASP A 176 5.91 9.52 25.44
C ASP A 176 4.81 9.80 24.41
N ALA A 177 3.62 10.20 24.88
CA ALA A 177 2.45 10.48 24.04
C ALA A 177 2.72 11.55 22.98
N ARG A 178 3.61 12.52 23.28
CA ARG A 178 4.02 13.58 22.34
C ARG A 178 4.71 13.03 21.09
N HIS A 179 5.51 11.97 21.23
CA HIS A 179 6.18 11.32 20.10
C HIS A 179 5.20 10.54 19.21
N MET A 180 4.01 10.21 19.72
CA MET A 180 3.02 9.42 18.97
C MET A 180 2.07 10.29 18.14
N VAL A 181 1.97 11.59 18.41
CA VAL A 181 1.00 12.48 17.74
C VAL A 181 1.26 12.58 16.23
N LEU A 182 2.46 12.99 15.82
CA LEU A 182 2.78 13.15 14.39
C LEU A 182 2.73 11.82 13.62
N PRO A 183 3.30 10.70 14.12
CA PRO A 183 3.17 9.40 13.48
C PRO A 183 1.72 8.94 13.31
N ALA A 184 0.89 9.07 14.36
CA ALA A 184 -0.51 8.65 14.30
C ALA A 184 -1.32 9.51 13.32
N LEU A 185 -1.03 10.82 13.24
CA LEU A 185 -1.63 11.72 12.25
C LEU A 185 -1.21 11.34 10.83
N ALA A 186 0.08 11.12 10.60
CA ALA A 186 0.62 10.75 9.29
C ALA A 186 -0.02 9.46 8.74
N LEU A 187 -0.18 8.46 9.62
CA LEU A 187 -0.70 7.15 9.24
C LEU A 187 -2.25 7.13 9.18
N GLY A 188 -2.92 7.85 10.09
CA GLY A 188 -4.38 7.78 10.26
C GLY A 188 -5.19 8.72 9.36
N LEU A 189 -4.67 9.92 9.06
CA LEU A 189 -5.39 10.94 8.28
C LEU A 189 -5.77 10.48 6.86
N PRO A 190 -4.89 9.82 6.07
CA PRO A 190 -5.26 9.38 4.73
C PRO A 190 -6.37 8.31 4.73
N GLY A 191 -6.25 7.32 5.63
CA GLY A 191 -7.26 6.28 5.81
C GLY A 191 -8.60 6.84 6.30
N GLY A 192 -8.56 7.76 7.27
CA GLY A 192 -9.74 8.45 7.77
C GLY A 192 -10.39 9.38 6.74
N GLY A 193 -9.60 10.01 5.88
CA GLY A 193 -10.08 10.80 4.74
C GLY A 193 -10.83 9.95 3.72
N LEU A 194 -10.29 8.76 3.41
CA LEU A 194 -10.94 7.81 2.50
C LEU A 194 -12.26 7.30 3.06
N LEU A 195 -12.26 6.81 4.32
CA LEU A 195 -13.47 6.32 4.97
C LEU A 195 -14.47 7.45 5.17
N GLY A 196 -14.06 8.59 5.73
CA GLY A 196 -14.92 9.76 5.90
C GLY A 196 -15.59 10.20 4.60
N ARG A 197 -14.86 10.16 3.48
CA ARG A 197 -15.44 10.45 2.17
C ARG A 197 -16.53 9.46 1.77
N LEU A 198 -16.20 8.17 1.80
CA LEU A 198 -17.12 7.10 1.42
C LEU A 198 -18.37 7.03 2.33
N PHE A 199 -18.17 7.20 3.63
CA PHE A 199 -19.25 7.25 4.62
C PHE A 199 -20.14 8.49 4.44
N SER A 200 -19.55 9.67 4.24
CA SER A 200 -20.31 10.90 4.01
C SER A 200 -21.18 10.83 2.74
N ASP A 201 -20.64 10.26 1.66
CA ASP A 201 -21.37 10.04 0.41
C ASP A 201 -22.51 9.03 0.60
N ALA A 202 -22.25 7.90 1.27
CA ALA A 202 -23.27 6.89 1.55
C ALA A 202 -24.37 7.40 2.48
N LEU A 203 -24.02 8.18 3.52
CA LEU A 203 -24.97 8.79 4.43
C LEU A 203 -25.86 9.79 3.72
N THR A 204 -25.28 10.65 2.87
CA THR A 204 -26.04 11.64 2.09
C THR A 204 -27.03 10.95 1.14
N ALA A 205 -26.60 9.88 0.46
CA ALA A 205 -27.49 9.04 -0.34
C ALA A 205 -28.58 8.39 0.52
N GLY A 206 -28.23 7.85 1.69
CA GLY A 206 -29.19 7.21 2.60
C GLY A 206 -30.25 8.18 3.15
N PHE A 207 -29.87 9.42 3.47
CA PHE A 207 -30.82 10.45 3.91
C PHE A 207 -31.76 10.93 2.79
N SER A 208 -31.38 10.78 1.52
CA SER A 208 -32.21 11.14 0.37
C SER A 208 -33.29 10.10 0.03
N GLU A 209 -33.32 8.97 0.75
CA GLU A 209 -34.27 7.90 0.46
C GLU A 209 -35.69 8.20 0.95
N ARG A 210 -36.69 7.71 0.21
CA ARG A 210 -38.12 8.00 0.45
C ARG A 210 -38.60 7.60 1.86
N TRP A 211 -38.09 6.50 2.41
CA TRP A 211 -38.50 6.03 3.74
C TRP A 211 -38.07 6.98 4.86
N VAL A 212 -36.99 7.75 4.67
CA VAL A 212 -36.52 8.76 5.64
C VAL A 212 -37.53 9.90 5.73
N ALA A 213 -38.06 10.34 4.58
CA ALA A 213 -39.12 11.34 4.54
C ALA A 213 -40.39 10.85 5.25
N THR A 214 -40.78 9.59 5.05
CA THR A 214 -41.91 8.97 5.77
C THR A 214 -41.69 8.97 7.28
N TRP A 215 -40.48 8.64 7.74
CA TRP A 215 -40.15 8.62 9.17
C TRP A 215 -40.13 10.02 9.79
N HIS A 216 -39.73 11.05 9.02
CA HIS A 216 -39.85 12.44 9.44
C HIS A 216 -41.31 12.85 9.65
N VAL A 217 -42.20 12.51 8.71
CA VAL A 217 -43.64 12.80 8.81
C VAL A 217 -44.29 12.02 9.95
N ALA A 218 -43.88 10.77 10.17
CA ALA A 218 -44.38 9.93 11.26
C ALA A 218 -43.84 10.32 12.66
N GLY A 219 -43.04 11.39 12.78
CA GLY A 219 -42.59 11.91 14.06
C GLY A 219 -41.47 11.11 14.74
N PHE A 220 -40.74 10.25 14.02
CA PHE A 220 -39.61 9.53 14.61
C PHE A 220 -38.49 10.51 15.01
N GLY A 221 -37.94 10.31 16.22
CA GLY A 221 -36.87 11.18 16.73
C GLY A 221 -35.60 11.14 15.88
N ARG A 222 -34.89 12.28 15.79
CA ARG A 222 -33.65 12.45 15.00
C ARG A 222 -32.59 11.37 15.25
N ARG A 223 -32.44 10.92 16.51
CA ARG A 223 -31.50 9.85 16.87
C ARG A 223 -31.87 8.51 16.23
N ARG A 224 -33.16 8.15 16.19
CA ARG A 224 -33.65 6.90 15.57
C ARG A 224 -33.45 6.95 14.06
N ILE A 225 -33.75 8.08 13.42
CA ILE A 225 -33.51 8.28 11.98
C ILE A 225 -32.02 8.15 11.65
N ALA A 226 -31.15 8.85 12.39
CA ALA A 226 -29.70 8.78 12.18
C ALA A 226 -29.14 7.35 12.34
N LEU A 227 -29.55 6.63 13.39
CA LEU A 227 -29.15 5.24 13.61
C LEU A 227 -29.67 4.30 12.52
N ALA A 228 -30.89 4.51 12.04
CA ALA A 228 -31.46 3.72 10.95
C ALA A 228 -30.71 3.93 9.63
N VAL A 229 -30.39 5.18 9.28
CA VAL A 229 -29.60 5.50 8.08
C VAL A 229 -28.18 4.93 8.20
N LEU A 230 -27.51 5.10 9.35
CA LEU A 230 -26.18 4.54 9.59
C LEU A 230 -26.17 3.01 9.47
N LYS A 231 -27.13 2.32 10.09
CA LYS A 231 -27.27 0.86 10.01
C LYS A 231 -27.52 0.39 8.58
N ARG A 232 -28.19 1.21 7.76
CA ARG A 232 -28.45 0.93 6.35
C ARG A 232 -27.19 1.10 5.48
N THR A 233 -26.35 2.09 5.74
CA THR A 233 -25.21 2.43 4.87
C THR A 233 -23.92 1.70 5.25
N LEU A 234 -23.68 1.48 6.54
CA LEU A 234 -22.49 0.82 7.10
C LEU A 234 -22.10 -0.49 6.40
N PRO A 235 -23.05 -1.41 6.08
CA PRO A 235 -22.78 -2.63 5.32
C PRO A 235 -21.93 -2.51 4.06
N SER A 236 -22.25 -1.51 3.23
CA SER A 236 -21.61 -1.34 1.92
C SER A 236 -20.16 -0.88 2.04
N LEU A 237 -19.77 -0.37 3.22
CA LEU A 237 -18.48 0.25 3.47
C LEU A 237 -17.53 -0.58 4.32
N LEU A 238 -18.03 -1.63 4.99
CA LEU A 238 -17.20 -2.56 5.78
C LEU A 238 -16.01 -3.16 5.00
N PRO A 239 -16.13 -3.52 3.70
CA PRO A 239 -14.97 -3.97 2.93
C PRO A 239 -13.84 -2.93 2.88
N GLN A 240 -14.20 -1.64 2.81
CA GLN A 240 -13.23 -0.55 2.73
C GLN A 240 -12.55 -0.27 4.07
N VAL A 241 -13.27 -0.47 5.17
CA VAL A 241 -12.66 -0.44 6.52
C VAL A 241 -11.58 -1.51 6.61
N GLY A 242 -11.87 -2.75 6.20
CA GLY A 242 -10.87 -3.81 6.19
C GLY A 242 -9.64 -3.49 5.35
N LEU A 243 -9.83 -2.91 4.16
CA LEU A 243 -8.73 -2.48 3.29
C LEU A 243 -7.85 -1.42 3.96
N VAL A 244 -8.47 -0.43 4.64
CA VAL A 244 -7.70 0.61 5.36
C VAL A 244 -6.88 0.00 6.49
N ILE A 245 -7.47 -0.89 7.31
CA ILE A 245 -6.73 -1.48 8.44
C ILE A 245 -5.56 -2.34 7.92
N VAL A 246 -5.74 -3.12 6.84
CA VAL A 246 -4.63 -3.86 6.19
C VAL A 246 -3.57 -2.89 5.64
N GLY A 247 -4.00 -1.78 5.04
CA GLY A 247 -3.09 -0.73 4.54
C GLY A 247 -2.22 -0.10 5.63
N LEU A 248 -2.75 0.03 6.87
CA LEU A 248 -1.98 0.55 8.00
C LEU A 248 -0.72 -0.27 8.28
N THR A 249 -0.73 -1.59 8.04
CA THR A 249 0.45 -2.45 8.24
C THR A 249 1.59 -2.07 7.30
N GLY A 250 1.30 -1.76 6.03
CA GLY A 250 2.31 -1.31 5.07
C GLY A 250 2.78 0.12 5.36
N GLY A 251 1.83 1.01 5.64
CA GLY A 251 2.12 2.42 5.91
C GLY A 251 2.91 2.65 7.20
N ALA A 252 2.69 1.82 8.23
CA ALA A 252 3.43 1.88 9.48
C ALA A 252 4.94 1.77 9.27
N ILE A 253 5.40 0.93 8.33
CA ILE A 253 6.83 0.75 8.04
C ILE A 253 7.48 2.07 7.62
N ALA A 254 6.82 2.83 6.74
CA ALA A 254 7.35 4.11 6.29
C ALA A 254 7.29 5.20 7.35
N VAL A 255 6.20 5.24 8.14
CA VAL A 255 6.06 6.17 9.26
C VAL A 255 7.09 5.88 10.35
N GLU A 256 7.34 4.61 10.67
CA GLU A 256 8.37 4.19 11.61
C GLU A 256 9.77 4.64 11.17
N GLN A 257 10.06 4.53 9.88
CA GLN A 257 11.33 4.96 9.33
C GLN A 257 11.51 6.48 9.39
N VAL A 258 10.48 7.26 9.06
CA VAL A 258 10.53 8.74 9.11
C VAL A 258 10.74 9.24 10.53
N PHE A 259 9.97 8.76 11.50
CA PHE A 259 10.01 9.23 12.89
C PHE A 259 11.01 8.46 13.77
N SER A 260 11.83 7.60 13.16
CA SER A 260 12.80 6.78 13.87
C SER A 260 12.21 5.93 15.00
N ILE A 261 11.02 5.38 14.80
CA ILE A 261 10.30 4.55 15.78
C ILE A 261 10.91 3.14 15.78
N PRO A 262 11.18 2.53 16.95
CA PRO A 262 11.71 1.16 17.05
C PRO A 262 10.61 0.10 16.81
N GLY A 263 9.90 0.23 15.69
CA GLY A 263 8.85 -0.70 15.27
C GLY A 263 9.37 -1.85 14.41
N LEU A 264 8.50 -2.82 14.17
CA LEU A 264 8.78 -4.04 13.41
C LEU A 264 9.18 -3.74 11.96
N GLY A 265 8.55 -2.75 11.33
CA GLY A 265 8.85 -2.33 9.96
C GLY A 265 10.27 -1.78 9.83
N ARG A 266 10.65 -0.91 10.75
CA ARG A 266 12.04 -0.39 10.79
C ARG A 266 13.05 -1.48 11.09
N ALA A 267 12.75 -2.36 12.05
CA ALA A 267 13.65 -3.45 12.43
C ALA A 267 13.87 -4.45 11.28
N THR A 268 12.80 -4.80 10.54
CA THR A 268 12.88 -5.66 9.35
C THR A 268 13.64 -5.02 8.20
N LEU A 269 13.41 -3.73 7.95
CA LEU A 269 14.15 -3.00 6.92
C LEU A 269 15.65 -2.90 7.25
N GLY A 270 15.98 -2.69 8.53
CA GLY A 270 17.35 -2.75 9.02
C GLY A 270 17.99 -4.13 8.79
N ALA A 271 17.28 -5.21 9.14
CA ALA A 271 17.73 -6.58 8.90
C ALA A 271 17.93 -6.89 7.41
N ALA A 272 17.03 -6.41 6.54
CA ALA A 272 17.18 -6.54 5.08
C ALA A 272 18.44 -5.83 4.58
N SER A 273 18.65 -4.58 5.02
CA SER A 273 19.79 -3.76 4.63
C SER A 273 21.11 -4.37 5.09
N ALA A 274 21.13 -4.93 6.28
CA ALA A 274 22.31 -5.52 6.90
C ALA A 274 22.50 -7.02 6.59
N GLN A 275 21.58 -7.62 5.82
CA GLN A 275 21.59 -9.05 5.44
C GLN A 275 21.54 -10.02 6.64
N ASP A 276 20.86 -9.61 7.72
CA ASP A 276 20.56 -10.47 8.87
C ASP A 276 19.35 -11.33 8.56
N LEU A 277 19.56 -12.47 7.88
CA LEU A 277 18.45 -13.27 7.34
C LEU A 277 17.50 -13.83 8.41
N PRO A 278 17.96 -14.35 9.58
CA PRO A 278 17.04 -14.79 10.62
C PRO A 278 16.11 -13.68 11.12
N ALA A 279 16.66 -12.47 11.34
CA ALA A 279 15.88 -11.29 11.71
C ALA A 279 14.91 -10.86 10.59
N LEU A 280 15.38 -10.86 9.35
CA LEU A 280 14.56 -10.54 8.17
C LEU A 280 13.40 -11.52 8.00
N GLN A 281 13.67 -12.83 8.04
CA GLN A 281 12.68 -13.90 7.93
C GLN A 281 11.61 -13.77 9.01
N THR A 282 12.03 -13.64 10.27
CA THR A 282 11.13 -13.54 11.42
C THR A 282 10.24 -12.32 11.31
N GLY A 283 10.80 -11.15 11.00
CA GLY A 283 10.00 -9.96 10.93
C GLY A 283 9.10 -9.89 9.68
N ILE A 284 9.49 -10.45 8.53
CA ILE A 284 8.59 -10.62 7.38
C ILE A 284 7.40 -11.52 7.76
N LEU A 285 7.65 -12.65 8.45
CA LEU A 285 6.58 -13.53 8.92
C LEU A 285 5.64 -12.80 9.88
N LEU A 286 6.16 -12.05 10.85
CA LEU A 286 5.34 -11.29 11.79
C LEU A 286 4.49 -10.23 11.07
N LEU A 287 5.07 -9.49 10.11
CA LEU A 287 4.32 -8.54 9.28
C LEU A 287 3.19 -9.22 8.48
N LEU A 288 3.46 -10.38 7.90
CA LEU A 288 2.43 -11.17 7.20
C LEU A 288 1.33 -11.66 8.15
N VAL A 289 1.69 -12.19 9.31
CA VAL A 289 0.74 -12.62 10.34
C VAL A 289 -0.15 -11.46 10.77
N ILE A 290 0.43 -10.29 11.06
CA ILE A 290 -0.33 -9.08 11.41
C ILE A 290 -1.31 -8.73 10.29
N ALA A 291 -0.84 -8.64 9.05
CA ALA A 291 -1.68 -8.27 7.92
C ALA A 291 -2.83 -9.25 7.69
N MET A 292 -2.57 -10.55 7.85
CA MET A 292 -3.58 -11.60 7.72
C MET A 292 -4.59 -11.63 8.87
N VAL A 293 -4.13 -11.48 10.11
CA VAL A 293 -5.01 -11.43 11.30
C VAL A 293 -5.92 -10.21 11.19
N VAL A 294 -5.37 -9.05 10.83
CA VAL A 294 -6.10 -7.81 10.60
C VAL A 294 -7.14 -7.98 9.48
N GLY A 295 -6.73 -8.50 8.32
CA GLY A 295 -7.63 -8.72 7.18
C GLY A 295 -8.73 -9.74 7.48
N GLY A 296 -8.38 -10.84 8.17
CA GLY A 296 -9.29 -11.88 8.62
C GLY A 296 -10.31 -11.36 9.63
N ALA A 297 -9.87 -10.58 10.62
CA ALA A 297 -10.74 -9.95 11.60
C ALA A 297 -11.74 -8.99 10.93
N ALA A 298 -11.29 -8.17 9.98
CA ALA A 298 -12.18 -7.30 9.21
C ALA A 298 -13.21 -8.10 8.39
N GLY A 299 -12.79 -9.22 7.80
CA GLY A 299 -13.67 -10.16 7.10
C GLY A 299 -14.73 -10.78 8.01
N LEU A 300 -14.34 -11.19 9.22
CA LEU A 300 -15.24 -11.75 10.23
C LEU A 300 -16.26 -10.72 10.73
N VAL A 301 -15.82 -9.50 11.04
CA VAL A 301 -16.73 -8.41 11.43
C VAL A 301 -17.75 -8.15 10.32
N ARG A 302 -17.32 -8.15 9.06
CA ARG A 302 -18.23 -8.04 7.92
C ARG A 302 -19.26 -9.16 7.87
N THR A 303 -18.86 -10.42 8.03
CA THR A 303 -19.80 -11.55 7.97
C THR A 303 -20.74 -11.59 9.17
N LEU A 304 -20.30 -11.18 10.36
CA LEU A 304 -21.17 -11.07 11.54
C LEU A 304 -22.21 -9.96 11.38
N LEU A 305 -21.80 -8.80 10.85
CA LEU A 305 -22.71 -7.67 10.64
C LEU A 305 -23.67 -7.91 9.47
N LEU A 306 -23.22 -8.58 8.40
CA LEU A 306 -23.96 -8.71 7.13
C LEU A 306 -24.52 -10.09 6.83
N GLY A 307 -24.11 -11.12 7.57
CA GLY A 307 -24.49 -12.50 7.29
C GLY A 307 -26.00 -12.71 7.30
N ARG A 308 -26.75 -11.91 8.07
CA ARG A 308 -28.23 -11.93 8.08
C ARG A 308 -28.85 -11.16 6.90
N THR A 309 -28.27 -10.04 6.49
CA THR A 309 -28.81 -9.18 5.41
C THR A 309 -28.46 -9.71 4.02
N LEU A 310 -27.27 -10.29 3.84
CA LEU A 310 -26.83 -10.95 2.60
C LEU A 310 -27.67 -12.18 2.26
N ARG A 311 -28.09 -12.96 3.27
CA ARG A 311 -28.98 -14.13 3.08
C ARG A 311 -30.40 -13.73 2.68
N ALA A 312 -30.85 -12.54 3.06
CA ALA A 312 -32.19 -12.05 2.77
C ALA A 312 -32.32 -11.39 1.39
N GLY A 313 -31.24 -11.30 0.59
CA GLY A 313 -31.24 -10.57 -0.68
C GLY A 313 -31.50 -9.07 -0.55
N ALA A 314 -31.53 -8.56 0.69
CA ALA A 314 -31.95 -7.21 1.04
C ALA A 314 -30.76 -6.25 1.13
N VAL A 315 -29.73 -6.42 0.27
CA VAL A 315 -28.64 -5.44 0.18
C VAL A 315 -29.18 -4.26 -0.63
N PRO A 316 -29.41 -3.09 -0.01
CA PRO A 316 -29.89 -1.94 -0.74
C PRO A 316 -28.83 -1.50 -1.74
N VAL A 317 -29.19 -1.49 -3.03
CA VAL A 317 -28.40 -0.80 -4.05
C VAL A 317 -28.71 0.68 -3.91
N THR A 318 -27.84 1.42 -3.24
CA THR A 318 -27.91 2.88 -3.27
C THR A 318 -27.68 3.33 -4.71
N ARG A 319 -28.70 3.92 -5.34
CA ARG A 319 -28.51 4.62 -6.61
C ARG A 319 -27.78 5.93 -6.27
N PRO A 320 -26.53 6.13 -6.71
CA PRO A 320 -25.87 7.40 -6.45
C PRO A 320 -26.62 8.47 -7.23
N ASP A 321 -27.11 9.50 -6.55
CA ASP A 321 -27.67 10.66 -7.24
C ASP A 321 -26.51 11.52 -7.77
N HIS A 322 -26.30 11.48 -9.08
CA HIS A 322 -25.16 12.12 -9.73
C HIS A 322 -25.43 13.61 -9.88
N ARG A 323 -25.19 14.40 -8.84
CA ARG A 323 -25.06 15.86 -9.04
C ARG A 323 -23.79 16.12 -9.85
N ARG A 324 -23.98 16.36 -11.16
CA ARG A 324 -22.94 16.83 -12.08
C ARG A 324 -22.45 18.20 -11.59
N GLY A 325 -21.32 18.22 -10.87
CA GLY A 325 -20.57 19.45 -10.69
C GLY A 325 -20.22 20.01 -12.07
N ARG A 326 -20.31 21.33 -12.25
CA ARG A 326 -20.16 21.97 -13.57
C ARG A 326 -18.75 21.81 -14.18
N TRP A 327 -17.75 21.39 -13.39
CA TRP A 327 -16.34 21.35 -13.77
C TRP A 327 -15.61 20.10 -13.22
N PRO A 328 -16.02 18.88 -13.58
CA PRO A 328 -15.44 17.67 -13.00
C PRO A 328 -13.99 17.45 -13.50
N TRP A 329 -13.63 18.03 -14.65
CA TRP A 329 -12.31 17.93 -15.27
C TRP A 329 -11.30 18.98 -14.78
N LEU A 330 -11.72 20.05 -14.11
CA LEU A 330 -10.84 21.17 -13.77
C LEU A 330 -9.65 20.73 -12.91
N VAL A 331 -9.92 20.00 -11.82
CA VAL A 331 -8.88 19.52 -10.90
C VAL A 331 -7.83 18.65 -11.64
N PRO A 332 -8.20 17.57 -12.35
CA PRO A 332 -7.20 16.77 -13.05
C PRO A 332 -6.48 17.56 -14.15
N THR A 333 -7.13 18.48 -14.88
CA THR A 333 -6.42 19.31 -15.87
C THR A 333 -5.41 20.26 -15.23
N VAL A 334 -5.77 20.95 -14.15
CA VAL A 334 -4.86 21.89 -13.46
C VAL A 334 -3.67 21.13 -12.87
N VAL A 335 -3.92 20.01 -12.20
CA VAL A 335 -2.87 19.19 -11.61
C VAL A 335 -1.95 18.59 -12.68
N SER A 336 -2.51 18.14 -13.81
CA SER A 336 -1.72 17.64 -14.94
C SER A 336 -0.87 18.75 -15.57
N LEU A 337 -1.40 19.97 -15.69
CA LEU A 337 -0.67 21.12 -16.20
C LEU A 337 0.50 21.49 -15.27
N LEU A 338 0.27 21.52 -13.95
CA LEU A 338 1.33 21.80 -12.97
C LEU A 338 2.45 20.75 -13.02
N LEU A 339 2.10 19.46 -13.09
CA LEU A 339 3.08 18.39 -13.29
C LEU A 339 3.84 18.56 -14.61
N ALA A 340 3.14 18.85 -15.70
CA ALA A 340 3.76 19.06 -17.01
C ALA A 340 4.74 20.24 -16.98
N ILE A 341 4.40 21.34 -16.31
CA ILE A 341 5.28 22.50 -16.15
C ILE A 341 6.56 22.09 -15.40
N ILE A 342 6.45 21.40 -14.27
CA ILE A 342 7.62 20.93 -13.49
C ILE A 342 8.52 20.03 -14.34
N ILE A 343 7.91 19.08 -15.06
CA ILE A 343 8.65 18.11 -15.88
C ILE A 343 9.35 18.84 -17.04
N VAL A 344 8.64 19.66 -17.80
CA VAL A 344 9.21 20.36 -18.97
C VAL A 344 10.30 21.36 -18.54
N ALA A 345 10.11 22.07 -17.43
CA ALA A 345 11.09 23.05 -16.93
C ALA A 345 12.44 22.42 -16.54
N GLY A 346 12.45 21.16 -16.08
CA GLY A 346 13.68 20.44 -15.71
C GLY A 346 14.27 19.54 -16.79
N MET A 347 13.56 19.30 -17.89
CA MET A 347 13.96 18.28 -18.88
C MET A 347 15.25 18.63 -19.63
N GLY A 348 15.53 19.93 -19.83
CA GLY A 348 16.74 20.41 -20.50
C GLY A 348 17.98 20.50 -19.61
N ARG A 349 17.91 20.06 -18.34
CA ARG A 349 18.95 20.24 -17.32
C ARG A 349 19.51 18.88 -16.91
N ASP A 350 20.81 18.78 -16.62
CA ASP A 350 21.43 17.49 -16.25
C ASP A 350 21.10 17.13 -14.79
N PRO A 351 20.49 15.94 -14.53
CA PRO A 351 20.15 15.50 -13.16
C PRO A 351 21.33 14.88 -12.40
N LEU A 352 22.45 14.56 -13.05
CA LEU A 352 23.57 13.81 -12.47
C LEU A 352 24.77 14.69 -12.11
N THR A 353 24.97 15.81 -12.82
CA THR A 353 26.09 16.71 -12.57
C THR A 353 25.96 17.43 -11.23
N SER A 354 27.10 17.57 -10.56
CA SER A 354 27.20 18.13 -9.21
C SER A 354 27.93 19.47 -9.25
N ASP A 355 27.42 20.39 -10.07
CA ASP A 355 28.08 21.67 -10.40
C ASP A 355 27.83 22.77 -9.36
N TYR A 356 26.92 22.54 -8.41
CA TYR A 356 26.47 23.53 -7.44
C TYR A 356 27.01 23.26 -6.03
N LEU A 357 26.95 24.28 -5.18
CA LEU A 357 27.29 24.11 -3.77
C LEU A 357 26.28 23.15 -3.12
N ARG A 358 26.75 22.28 -2.22
CA ARG A 358 25.88 21.38 -1.45
C ARG A 358 24.80 22.20 -0.72
N LEU A 359 23.54 21.81 -0.89
CA LEU A 359 22.39 22.49 -0.29
C LEU A 359 22.30 23.98 -0.68
N GLN A 360 22.69 24.34 -1.90
CA GLN A 360 22.53 25.70 -2.42
C GLN A 360 21.04 26.07 -2.48
N ALA A 361 20.71 27.25 -1.94
CA ALA A 361 19.35 27.76 -1.94
C ALA A 361 18.83 28.06 -3.36
N PRO A 362 17.50 28.07 -3.56
CA PRO A 362 16.89 28.46 -4.82
C PRO A 362 17.36 29.84 -5.32
N SER A 363 17.64 29.94 -6.61
CA SER A 363 18.03 31.17 -7.30
C SER A 363 17.51 31.19 -8.74
N LEU A 364 17.67 32.29 -9.48
CA LEU A 364 17.26 32.34 -10.89
C LEU A 364 17.99 31.31 -11.76
N ALA A 365 19.26 31.02 -11.46
CA ALA A 365 20.03 30.00 -12.15
C ALA A 365 19.67 28.58 -11.70
N LEU A 366 19.16 28.42 -10.47
CA LEU A 366 18.84 27.15 -9.82
C LEU A 366 17.46 27.22 -9.16
N PRO A 367 16.36 27.15 -9.93
CA PRO A 367 15.02 27.58 -9.48
C PRO A 367 14.49 26.83 -8.24
N LEU A 368 14.90 25.59 -8.03
CA LEU A 368 14.45 24.73 -6.92
C LEU A 368 15.59 24.31 -5.97
N GLY A 369 16.76 24.94 -6.09
CA GLY A 369 17.93 24.68 -5.24
C GLY A 369 18.70 23.40 -5.61
N ALA A 370 19.78 23.15 -4.86
CA ALA A 370 20.61 21.95 -4.99
C ALA A 370 20.36 20.97 -3.84
N ASP A 371 20.62 19.69 -4.12
CA ASP A 371 20.55 18.62 -3.14
C ASP A 371 21.80 18.54 -2.24
N GLY A 372 21.86 17.54 -1.36
CA GLY A 372 22.98 17.32 -0.44
C GLY A 372 24.31 17.00 -1.11
N THR A 373 24.30 16.63 -2.40
CA THR A 373 25.49 16.38 -3.19
C THR A 373 25.92 17.58 -4.03
N GLY A 374 25.02 18.52 -4.35
CA GLY A 374 25.28 19.67 -5.21
C GLY A 374 24.63 19.56 -6.61
N ARG A 375 23.64 18.68 -6.78
CA ARG A 375 22.91 18.50 -8.06
C ARG A 375 21.62 19.29 -8.08
N ASP A 376 21.16 19.65 -9.28
CA ASP A 376 19.94 20.43 -9.49
C ASP A 376 18.67 19.62 -9.18
N ILE A 377 17.90 20.04 -8.18
CA ILE A 377 16.68 19.36 -7.75
C ILE A 377 15.59 19.40 -8.83
N LEU A 378 15.47 20.49 -9.59
CA LEU A 378 14.48 20.59 -10.68
C LEU A 378 14.78 19.56 -11.78
N ALA A 379 16.06 19.44 -12.15
CA ALA A 379 16.51 18.44 -13.12
C ALA A 379 16.22 17.02 -12.62
N ARG A 380 16.58 16.73 -11.35
CA ARG A 380 16.35 15.40 -10.74
C ARG A 380 14.87 15.06 -10.62
N VAL A 381 14.01 16.01 -10.26
CA VAL A 381 12.55 15.76 -10.16
C VAL A 381 11.92 15.57 -11.54
N SER A 382 12.35 16.33 -12.55
CA SER A 382 11.88 16.14 -13.93
C SER A 382 12.26 14.77 -14.50
N HIS A 383 13.55 14.40 -14.43
CA HIS A 383 14.01 13.08 -14.90
C HIS A 383 13.45 11.94 -14.02
N GLY A 384 13.21 12.21 -12.74
CA GLY A 384 12.53 11.30 -11.82
C GLY A 384 11.10 10.99 -12.24
N ALA A 385 10.41 11.92 -12.89
CA ALA A 385 9.08 11.66 -13.41
C ALA A 385 9.11 10.55 -14.48
N LEU A 386 10.10 10.58 -15.38
CA LEU A 386 10.27 9.58 -16.42
C LEU A 386 10.60 8.20 -15.84
N SER A 387 11.52 8.15 -14.87
CA SER A 387 11.92 6.88 -14.25
C SER A 387 10.77 6.24 -13.46
N THR A 388 10.12 7.00 -12.56
CA THR A 388 9.02 6.51 -11.72
C THR A 388 7.82 6.13 -12.59
N MET A 389 7.46 6.94 -13.59
CA MET A 389 6.35 6.64 -14.50
C MET A 389 6.64 5.46 -15.44
N GLY A 390 7.87 5.36 -15.94
CA GLY A 390 8.31 4.25 -16.79
C GLY A 390 8.26 2.92 -16.06
N MET A 391 8.79 2.86 -14.83
CA MET A 391 8.68 1.68 -13.98
C MET A 391 7.22 1.33 -13.68
N ALA A 392 6.37 2.32 -13.40
CA ALA A 392 4.96 2.09 -13.13
C ALA A 392 4.22 1.52 -14.35
N LEU A 393 4.52 2.01 -15.56
CA LEU A 393 3.92 1.51 -16.81
C LEU A 393 4.32 0.05 -17.08
N VAL A 394 5.58 -0.32 -16.83
CA VAL A 394 6.05 -1.71 -16.94
C VAL A 394 5.29 -2.61 -15.98
N VAL A 395 5.18 -2.22 -14.70
CA VAL A 395 4.43 -2.98 -13.69
C VAL A 395 2.96 -3.12 -14.07
N VAL A 396 2.30 -2.04 -14.50
CA VAL A 396 0.88 -2.06 -14.93
C VAL A 396 0.68 -3.01 -16.12
N SER A 397 1.60 -3.00 -17.08
CA SER A 397 1.52 -3.86 -18.27
C SER A 397 1.63 -5.34 -17.89
N ILE A 398 2.59 -5.70 -17.04
CA ILE A 398 2.78 -7.08 -16.58
C ILE A 398 1.57 -7.54 -15.73
N THR A 399 1.14 -6.69 -14.80
CA THR A 399 0.02 -7.02 -13.89
C THR A 399 -1.33 -7.08 -14.60
N LEU A 400 -1.53 -6.35 -15.70
CA LEU A 400 -2.68 -6.49 -16.57
C LEU A 400 -2.73 -7.88 -17.21
N VAL A 401 -1.60 -8.34 -17.77
CA VAL A 401 -1.49 -9.67 -18.38
C VAL A 401 -1.70 -10.77 -17.33
N LEU A 402 -0.96 -10.73 -16.23
CA LEU A 402 -1.10 -11.70 -15.14
C LEU A 402 -2.51 -11.69 -14.52
N GLY A 403 -3.07 -10.49 -14.32
CA GLY A 403 -4.41 -10.30 -13.80
C GLY A 403 -5.48 -10.92 -14.69
N MET A 404 -5.38 -10.73 -16.01
CA MET A 404 -6.29 -11.39 -16.95
C MET A 404 -6.11 -12.91 -16.93
N LEU A 405 -4.88 -13.41 -17.04
CA LEU A 405 -4.61 -14.85 -17.09
C LEU A 405 -5.10 -15.58 -15.84
N ILE A 406 -4.79 -15.07 -14.66
CA ILE A 406 -5.18 -15.67 -13.38
C ILE A 406 -6.69 -15.50 -13.15
N GLY A 407 -7.25 -14.33 -13.48
CA GLY A 407 -8.67 -14.03 -13.29
C GLY A 407 -9.62 -14.82 -14.20
N LEU A 408 -9.13 -15.35 -15.33
CA LEU A 408 -9.89 -16.29 -16.18
C LEU A 408 -10.19 -17.63 -15.48
N MET A 409 -9.56 -17.90 -14.32
CA MET A 409 -9.79 -19.10 -13.49
C MET A 409 -10.31 -18.73 -12.08
N PRO A 410 -11.53 -18.17 -11.93
CA PRO A 410 -12.02 -17.55 -10.68
C PRO A 410 -11.90 -18.41 -9.41
N ARG A 411 -12.04 -19.73 -9.54
CA ARG A 411 -12.05 -20.66 -8.39
C ARG A 411 -10.65 -21.00 -7.87
N LEU A 412 -9.67 -21.16 -8.77
CA LEU A 412 -8.28 -21.44 -8.40
C LEU A 412 -7.57 -20.17 -7.93
N ALA A 413 -7.99 -19.02 -8.47
CA ALA A 413 -7.40 -17.72 -8.15
C ALA A 413 -7.76 -17.20 -6.75
N ALA A 414 -8.79 -17.74 -6.08
CA ALA A 414 -9.32 -17.20 -4.83
C ALA A 414 -8.27 -17.09 -3.70
N GLY A 415 -7.49 -18.16 -3.45
CA GLY A 415 -6.45 -18.15 -2.41
C GLY A 415 -5.32 -17.16 -2.72
N PRO A 416 -4.64 -17.28 -3.88
CA PRO A 416 -3.62 -16.34 -4.31
C PRO A 416 -4.08 -14.88 -4.27
N ILE A 417 -5.27 -14.58 -4.81
CA ILE A 417 -5.82 -13.21 -4.79
C ILE A 417 -5.95 -12.68 -3.36
N GLU A 418 -6.48 -13.48 -2.43
CA GLU A 418 -6.72 -13.03 -1.07
C GLU A 418 -5.43 -12.85 -0.27
N VAL A 419 -4.50 -13.80 -0.34
CA VAL A 419 -3.20 -13.72 0.34
C VAL A 419 -2.40 -12.52 -0.18
N THR A 420 -2.36 -12.35 -1.50
CA THR A 420 -1.64 -11.25 -2.13
C THR A 420 -2.30 -9.90 -1.82
N ASN A 421 -3.63 -9.80 -1.83
CA ASN A 421 -4.32 -8.56 -1.43
C ASN A 421 -4.13 -8.20 0.04
N ALA A 422 -3.89 -9.20 0.90
CA ALA A 422 -3.56 -8.98 2.30
C ALA A 422 -2.08 -8.60 2.51
N THR A 423 -1.23 -8.69 1.48
CA THR A 423 0.22 -8.44 1.59
C THR A 423 0.57 -7.06 1.05
N PRO A 424 0.95 -6.09 1.91
CA PRO A 424 1.51 -4.81 1.46
C PRO A 424 2.69 -4.96 0.48
N PRO A 425 2.81 -4.09 -0.55
CA PRO A 425 3.94 -4.10 -1.49
C PRO A 425 5.31 -3.96 -0.81
N VAL A 426 5.37 -3.27 0.32
CA VAL A 426 6.61 -3.11 1.10
C VAL A 426 7.13 -4.46 1.62
N ILE A 427 6.25 -5.37 2.02
CA ILE A 427 6.65 -6.71 2.49
C ILE A 427 7.26 -7.51 1.33
N ALA A 428 6.64 -7.47 0.14
CA ALA A 428 7.24 -8.05 -1.06
C ALA A 428 8.59 -7.38 -1.39
N GLY A 429 8.69 -6.06 -1.19
CA GLY A 429 9.93 -5.31 -1.32
C GLY A 429 11.05 -5.80 -0.41
N LEU A 430 10.73 -6.08 0.86
CA LEU A 430 11.69 -6.64 1.84
C LEU A 430 12.18 -8.03 1.42
N VAL A 431 11.28 -8.91 0.94
CA VAL A 431 11.64 -10.23 0.40
C VAL A 431 12.59 -10.10 -0.78
N ILE A 432 12.24 -9.28 -1.77
CA ILE A 432 13.06 -9.10 -2.98
C ILE A 432 14.40 -8.41 -2.67
N ALA A 433 14.42 -7.44 -1.76
CA ALA A 433 15.66 -6.82 -1.31
C ALA A 433 16.54 -7.80 -0.52
N GLY A 434 15.96 -8.74 0.22
CA GLY A 434 16.69 -9.85 0.83
C GLY A 434 17.34 -10.78 -0.19
N LEU A 435 16.67 -11.02 -1.34
CA LEU A 435 17.14 -11.92 -2.40
C LEU A 435 18.19 -11.30 -3.32
N MET A 436 17.94 -10.07 -3.79
CA MET A 436 18.71 -9.43 -4.86
C MET A 436 19.43 -8.16 -4.39
N GLY A 437 19.13 -7.68 -3.19
CA GLY A 437 19.47 -6.33 -2.74
C GLY A 437 18.53 -5.25 -3.31
N PRO A 438 18.55 -4.04 -2.73
CA PRO A 438 17.82 -2.89 -3.26
C PRO A 438 18.19 -2.58 -4.72
N SER A 439 17.21 -2.50 -5.61
CA SER A 439 17.40 -2.18 -7.03
C SER A 439 16.08 -1.74 -7.70
N ALA A 440 16.18 -1.07 -8.85
CA ALA A 440 15.01 -0.69 -9.66
C ALA A 440 14.21 -1.91 -10.13
N SER A 441 14.91 -2.93 -10.66
CA SER A 441 14.31 -4.21 -11.07
C SER A 441 13.68 -4.93 -9.88
N GLY A 442 14.34 -4.91 -8.71
CA GLY A 442 13.80 -5.48 -7.49
C GLY A 442 12.46 -4.84 -7.08
N ALA A 443 12.37 -3.51 -7.14
CA ALA A 443 11.12 -2.79 -6.87
C ALA A 443 10.01 -3.13 -7.89
N ILE A 444 10.33 -3.22 -9.18
CA ILE A 444 9.38 -3.65 -10.23
C ILE A 444 8.83 -5.05 -9.91
N ILE A 445 9.70 -6.01 -9.57
CA ILE A 445 9.31 -7.37 -9.24
C ILE A 445 8.43 -7.38 -7.98
N ALA A 446 8.84 -6.69 -6.92
CA ALA A 446 8.11 -6.60 -5.67
C ALA A 446 6.69 -6.04 -5.84
N VAL A 447 6.54 -4.91 -6.54
CA VAL A 447 5.22 -4.30 -6.78
C VAL A 447 4.38 -5.17 -7.72
N THR A 448 5.00 -5.80 -8.72
CA THR A 448 4.32 -6.73 -9.64
C THR A 448 3.73 -7.92 -8.89
N LEU A 449 4.50 -8.55 -7.98
CA LEU A 449 4.08 -9.72 -7.18
C LEU A 449 2.80 -9.48 -6.37
N VAL A 450 2.51 -8.22 -6.05
CA VAL A 450 1.31 -7.84 -5.28
C VAL A 450 0.20 -7.26 -6.15
N SER A 451 0.56 -6.45 -7.15
CA SER A 451 -0.41 -5.59 -7.84
C SER A 451 -1.29 -6.29 -8.88
N TRP A 452 -0.98 -7.54 -9.25
CA TRP A 452 -1.82 -8.34 -10.16
C TRP A 452 -3.12 -8.80 -9.50
N ALA A 453 -3.15 -9.00 -8.17
CA ALA A 453 -4.27 -9.62 -7.47
C ALA A 453 -5.60 -8.84 -7.57
N PRO A 454 -5.62 -7.49 -7.43
CA PRO A 454 -6.85 -6.72 -7.64
C PRO A 454 -7.37 -6.79 -9.08
N LEU A 455 -6.48 -6.85 -10.08
CA LEU A 455 -6.87 -7.00 -11.49
C LEU A 455 -7.40 -8.41 -11.77
N ALA A 456 -6.80 -9.43 -11.17
CA ALA A 456 -7.31 -10.80 -11.23
C ALA A 456 -8.69 -10.94 -10.56
N ALA A 457 -8.88 -10.30 -9.40
CA ALA A 457 -10.17 -10.29 -8.71
C ALA A 457 -11.26 -9.63 -9.56
N HIS A 458 -10.96 -8.49 -10.17
CA HIS A 458 -11.88 -7.79 -11.06
C HIS A 458 -12.20 -8.61 -12.31
N THR A 459 -11.18 -9.22 -12.93
CA THR A 459 -11.35 -10.12 -14.07
C THR A 459 -12.23 -11.31 -13.70
N ALA A 460 -11.98 -11.96 -12.56
CA ALA A 460 -12.75 -13.10 -12.08
C ALA A 460 -14.23 -12.76 -11.82
N ALA A 461 -14.48 -11.56 -11.27
CA ALA A 461 -15.83 -11.04 -11.08
C ALA A 461 -16.55 -10.83 -12.43
N LEU A 462 -15.92 -10.15 -13.38
CA LEU A 462 -16.48 -9.91 -14.71
C LEU A 462 -16.69 -11.20 -15.50
N VAL A 463 -15.78 -12.17 -15.41
CA VAL A 463 -15.95 -13.49 -16.03
C VAL A 463 -17.18 -14.19 -15.48
N THR A 464 -17.36 -14.17 -14.16
CA THR A 464 -18.54 -14.77 -13.50
C THR A 464 -19.83 -14.07 -13.92
N GLU A 465 -19.80 -12.75 -14.03
CA GLU A 465 -20.93 -11.93 -14.50
C GLU A 465 -21.30 -12.25 -15.95
N VAL A 466 -20.34 -12.21 -16.88
CA VAL A 466 -20.56 -12.49 -18.31
C VAL A 466 -21.04 -13.93 -18.51
N GLN A 467 -20.48 -14.91 -17.80
CA GLN A 467 -20.94 -16.31 -17.86
C GLN A 467 -22.35 -16.49 -17.29
N GLY A 468 -22.79 -15.60 -16.39
CA GLY A 468 -24.16 -15.58 -15.87
C GLY A 468 -25.19 -15.07 -16.86
N GLN A 469 -24.78 -14.37 -17.92
CA GLN A 469 -25.69 -13.80 -18.92
C GLN A 469 -26.33 -14.89 -19.78
N ALA A 470 -27.64 -14.77 -20.01
CA ALA A 470 -28.44 -15.81 -20.69
C ALA A 470 -27.89 -16.19 -22.07
N HIS A 471 -27.44 -15.20 -22.85
CA HIS A 471 -26.90 -15.41 -24.20
C HIS A 471 -25.54 -16.14 -24.21
N VAL A 472 -24.74 -16.05 -23.13
CA VAL A 472 -23.48 -16.80 -23.00
C VAL A 472 -23.76 -18.20 -22.48
N ARG A 473 -24.67 -18.33 -21.51
CA ARG A 473 -24.98 -19.60 -20.83
C ARG A 473 -25.55 -20.68 -21.76
N ILE A 474 -26.25 -20.30 -22.84
CA ILE A 474 -26.79 -21.24 -23.83
C ILE A 474 -25.75 -21.73 -24.84
N THR A 475 -24.61 -21.05 -24.99
CA THR A 475 -23.62 -21.38 -26.03
C THR A 475 -23.07 -22.82 -25.97
N PRO A 476 -22.84 -23.46 -24.80
CA PRO A 476 -22.41 -24.86 -24.78
C PRO A 476 -23.48 -25.83 -25.31
N MET A 477 -24.77 -25.50 -25.16
CA MET A 477 -25.87 -26.29 -25.72
C MET A 477 -25.92 -26.18 -27.25
N LEU A 478 -25.36 -25.11 -27.82
CA LEU A 478 -25.20 -24.89 -29.25
C LEU A 478 -23.89 -25.48 -29.81
N GLY A 479 -23.18 -26.31 -29.05
CA GLY A 479 -21.93 -26.95 -29.48
C GLY A 479 -20.70 -26.05 -29.45
N VAL A 480 -20.78 -24.87 -28.82
CA VAL A 480 -19.63 -23.97 -28.69
C VAL A 480 -18.63 -24.54 -27.68
N GLY A 481 -17.44 -24.93 -28.15
CA GLY A 481 -16.35 -25.41 -27.30
C GLY A 481 -15.78 -24.33 -26.36
N ARG A 482 -15.13 -24.75 -25.26
CA ARG A 482 -14.63 -23.85 -24.20
C ARG A 482 -13.70 -22.74 -24.71
N VAL A 483 -12.82 -23.06 -25.68
CA VAL A 483 -11.88 -22.09 -26.25
C VAL A 483 -12.60 -21.00 -27.05
N ARG A 484 -13.61 -21.39 -27.84
CA ARG A 484 -14.44 -20.46 -28.62
C ARG A 484 -15.33 -19.60 -27.71
N LEU A 485 -15.89 -20.20 -26.65
CA LEU A 485 -16.63 -19.48 -25.62
C LEU A 485 -15.77 -18.39 -24.98
N LEU A 486 -14.54 -18.75 -24.55
CA LEU A 486 -13.63 -17.80 -23.91
C LEU A 486 -13.17 -16.70 -24.86
N SER A 487 -12.68 -17.05 -26.05
CA SER A 487 -12.09 -16.09 -27.00
C SER A 487 -13.11 -15.16 -27.67
N ARG A 488 -14.33 -15.63 -27.95
CA ARG A 488 -15.32 -14.86 -28.75
C ARG A 488 -16.42 -14.20 -27.93
N TYR A 489 -16.72 -14.71 -26.74
CA TYR A 489 -17.81 -14.19 -25.91
C TYR A 489 -17.32 -13.56 -24.60
N VAL A 490 -16.34 -14.17 -23.93
CA VAL A 490 -15.88 -13.69 -22.62
C VAL A 490 -14.78 -12.64 -22.74
N LEU A 491 -13.68 -12.94 -23.46
CA LEU A 491 -12.50 -12.07 -23.52
C LEU A 491 -12.79 -10.67 -24.12
N PRO A 492 -13.56 -10.55 -25.24
CA PRO A 492 -13.88 -9.24 -25.80
C PRO A 492 -14.74 -8.38 -24.87
N ALA A 493 -15.58 -9.01 -24.04
CA ALA A 493 -16.44 -8.30 -23.09
C ALA A 493 -15.65 -7.74 -21.89
N ILE A 494 -14.59 -8.42 -21.46
CA ILE A 494 -13.86 -8.06 -20.23
C ILE A 494 -12.60 -7.22 -20.49
N ILE A 495 -11.98 -7.28 -21.69
CA ILE A 495 -10.69 -6.62 -21.94
C ILE A 495 -10.74 -5.10 -21.75
N GLY A 496 -11.81 -4.44 -22.24
CA GLY A 496 -12.00 -2.99 -22.11
C GLY A 496 -12.17 -2.53 -20.65
N PRO A 497 -13.09 -3.13 -19.87
CA PRO A 497 -13.21 -2.85 -18.44
C PRO A 497 -11.92 -3.12 -17.63
N VAL A 498 -11.22 -4.22 -17.90
CA VAL A 498 -10.00 -4.59 -17.16
C VAL A 498 -8.83 -3.66 -17.51
N PHE A 499 -8.64 -3.33 -18.79
CA PHE A 499 -7.63 -2.36 -19.23
C PHE A 499 -7.84 -0.98 -18.58
N ARG A 500 -9.09 -0.50 -18.54
CA ARG A 500 -9.44 0.75 -17.85
C ARG A 500 -9.10 0.72 -16.36
N HIS A 501 -9.42 -0.38 -15.67
CA HIS A 501 -9.03 -0.56 -14.27
C HIS A 501 -7.50 -0.56 -14.11
N ALA A 502 -6.75 -1.21 -15.01
CA ALA A 502 -5.29 -1.20 -14.96
C ALA A 502 -4.70 0.21 -15.11
N MET A 503 -5.19 1.01 -16.06
CA MET A 503 -4.74 2.40 -16.25
C MET A 503 -5.02 3.28 -15.02
N LEU A 504 -6.13 3.05 -14.33
CA LEU A 504 -6.45 3.80 -13.11
C LEU A 504 -5.58 3.40 -11.90
N ARG A 505 -4.93 2.24 -11.95
CA ARG A 505 -3.97 1.82 -10.91
C ARG A 505 -2.58 2.37 -11.14
N LEU A 506 -2.27 2.89 -12.33
CA LEU A 506 -0.93 3.36 -12.70
C LEU A 506 -0.36 4.40 -11.72
N PRO A 507 -1.08 5.46 -11.31
CA PRO A 507 -0.56 6.40 -10.31
C PRO A 507 -0.33 5.77 -8.93
N GLY A 508 -1.20 4.83 -8.52
CA GLY A 508 -1.03 4.11 -7.25
C GLY A 508 0.19 3.18 -7.26
N ILE A 509 0.49 2.58 -8.41
CA ILE A 509 1.70 1.78 -8.63
C ILE A 509 2.95 2.67 -8.61
N ALA A 510 2.90 3.85 -9.23
CA ALA A 510 3.98 4.83 -9.17
C ALA A 510 4.26 5.28 -7.72
N LEU A 511 3.21 5.54 -6.92
CA LEU A 511 3.34 5.82 -5.50
C LEU A 511 3.93 4.65 -4.71
N ALA A 512 3.56 3.40 -5.02
CA ALA A 512 4.13 2.23 -4.37
C ALA A 512 5.62 2.05 -4.70
N LEU A 513 6.03 2.31 -5.95
CA LEU A 513 7.44 2.30 -6.36
C LEU A 513 8.23 3.42 -5.67
N ALA A 514 7.67 4.63 -5.60
CA ALA A 514 8.26 5.73 -4.85
C ALA A 514 8.35 5.42 -3.35
N ALA A 515 7.36 4.76 -2.75
CA ALA A 515 7.42 4.33 -1.36
C ALA A 515 8.55 3.31 -1.13
N LEU A 516 8.76 2.36 -2.05
CA LEU A 516 9.90 1.44 -2.00
C LEU A 516 11.24 2.16 -2.18
N GLY A 517 11.34 3.09 -3.13
CA GLY A 517 12.52 3.94 -3.32
C GLY A 517 12.85 4.75 -2.07
N PHE A 518 11.82 5.33 -1.45
CA PHE A 518 11.91 6.07 -0.19
C PHE A 518 12.41 5.20 0.97
N LEU A 519 11.93 3.96 1.05
CA LEU A 519 12.38 2.98 2.05
C LEU A 519 13.78 2.41 1.74
N GLY A 520 14.44 2.82 0.66
CA GLY A 520 15.73 2.29 0.26
C GLY A 520 15.67 0.87 -0.31
N LEU A 521 14.48 0.41 -0.75
CA LEU A 521 14.25 -0.88 -1.41
C LEU A 521 14.22 -0.78 -2.94
N GLY A 522 14.30 0.45 -3.48
CA GLY A 522 14.21 0.74 -4.92
C GLY A 522 15.54 1.10 -5.59
N PRO A 523 15.51 1.99 -6.60
CA PRO A 523 16.73 2.49 -7.26
C PRO A 523 17.71 3.11 -6.27
N ARG A 524 19.01 3.11 -6.64
CA ARG A 524 20.09 3.62 -5.80
C ARG A 524 20.66 4.93 -6.33
N PRO A 525 21.31 5.75 -5.48
CA PRO A 525 22.02 6.94 -5.92
C PRO A 525 23.05 6.58 -7.00
N PRO A 526 23.24 7.40 -8.06
CA PRO A 526 22.71 8.76 -8.26
C PRO A 526 21.37 8.83 -9.03
N ALA A 527 20.59 7.75 -9.12
CA ALA A 527 19.38 7.72 -9.94
C ALA A 527 18.38 8.85 -9.57
N PRO A 528 17.78 9.53 -10.56
CA PRO A 528 16.67 10.44 -10.30
C PRO A 528 15.38 9.61 -10.17
N GLU A 529 14.88 9.40 -8.95
CA GLU A 529 13.62 8.71 -8.66
C GLU A 529 12.95 9.41 -7.48
N TRP A 530 11.66 9.72 -7.56
CA TRP A 530 10.99 10.60 -6.59
C TRP A 530 11.04 10.12 -5.14
N GLY A 531 10.89 8.81 -4.92
CA GLY A 531 11.03 8.20 -3.60
C GLY A 531 12.44 8.36 -3.04
N LEU A 532 13.45 8.02 -3.85
CA LEU A 532 14.86 8.17 -3.48
C LEU A 532 15.24 9.62 -3.18
N LEU A 533 14.79 10.58 -4.01
CA LEU A 533 15.03 12.01 -3.81
C LEU A 533 14.48 12.49 -2.46
N LEU A 534 13.29 12.02 -2.10
CA LEU A 534 12.68 12.34 -0.82
C LEU A 534 13.51 11.76 0.34
N ALA A 535 13.96 10.51 0.24
CA ALA A 535 14.78 9.87 1.25
C ALA A 535 16.14 10.55 1.45
N GLU A 536 16.81 10.97 0.37
CA GLU A 536 18.07 11.72 0.41
C GLU A 536 17.88 13.13 1.04
N GLY A 537 16.68 13.71 0.94
CA GLY A 537 16.38 15.04 1.48
C GLY A 537 16.11 15.07 2.98
N ILE A 538 15.55 14.00 3.58
CA ILE A 538 15.13 13.99 5.00
C ILE A 538 16.25 14.38 5.98
N PRO A 539 17.48 13.86 5.87
CA PRO A 539 18.57 14.22 6.79
C PRO A 539 18.92 15.71 6.79
N TYR A 540 18.60 16.43 5.71
CA TYR A 540 18.92 17.85 5.52
C TYR A 540 17.71 18.76 5.71
N LEU A 541 16.60 18.23 6.22
CA LEU A 541 15.33 18.93 6.24
C LEU A 541 15.38 20.30 6.94
N GLU A 542 16.07 20.40 8.08
CA GLU A 542 16.20 21.65 8.83
C GLU A 542 17.01 22.72 8.07
N ARG A 543 17.92 22.28 7.20
CA ARG A 543 18.87 23.16 6.50
C ARG A 543 18.42 23.51 5.07
N ALA A 544 17.73 22.58 4.42
CA ALA A 544 17.29 22.69 3.03
C ALA A 544 15.88 22.08 2.86
N PRO A 545 14.83 22.72 3.38
CA PRO A 545 13.47 22.18 3.31
C PRO A 545 12.97 21.96 1.88
N TRP A 546 13.48 22.73 0.90
CA TRP A 546 13.16 22.55 -0.52
C TRP A 546 13.55 21.16 -1.05
N ALA A 547 14.62 20.54 -0.52
CA ALA A 547 15.05 19.21 -0.93
C ALA A 547 14.00 18.12 -0.62
N VAL A 548 13.15 18.35 0.38
CA VAL A 548 12.02 17.47 0.73
C VAL A 548 10.74 17.96 0.07
N LEU A 549 10.44 19.27 0.14
CA LEU A 549 9.16 19.84 -0.32
C LEU A 549 8.94 19.72 -1.82
N VAL A 550 9.99 19.78 -2.64
CA VAL A 550 9.86 19.71 -4.11
C VAL A 550 9.48 18.30 -4.60
N PRO A 551 10.24 17.22 -4.31
CA PRO A 551 9.82 15.87 -4.70
C PRO A 551 8.49 15.49 -4.03
N SER A 552 8.24 15.99 -2.81
CA SER A 552 6.95 15.88 -2.13
C SER A 552 5.81 16.44 -2.98
N LEU A 553 5.94 17.68 -3.46
CA LEU A 553 4.91 18.33 -4.28
C LEU A 553 4.60 17.52 -5.56
N ALA A 554 5.62 17.00 -6.24
CA ALA A 554 5.42 16.16 -7.42
C ALA A 554 4.61 14.89 -7.10
N LEU A 555 4.94 14.20 -6.00
CA LEU A 555 4.20 13.03 -5.51
C LEU A 555 2.75 13.37 -5.09
N VAL A 556 2.53 14.52 -4.42
CA VAL A 556 1.19 15.01 -4.06
C VAL A 556 0.36 15.24 -5.31
N LEU A 557 0.89 15.97 -6.29
CA LEU A 557 0.19 16.27 -7.53
C LEU A 557 -0.19 14.97 -8.26
N MET A 558 0.73 14.01 -8.36
CA MET A 558 0.43 12.71 -8.96
C MET A 558 -0.68 11.96 -8.19
N SER A 559 -0.66 11.99 -6.86
CA SER A 559 -1.68 11.32 -6.05
C SER A 559 -3.06 12.01 -6.16
N VAL A 560 -3.10 13.34 -6.20
CA VAL A 560 -4.33 14.09 -6.48
C VAL A 560 -4.85 13.78 -7.88
N LEU A 561 -3.97 13.66 -8.87
CA LEU A 561 -4.33 13.21 -10.21
C LEU A 561 -4.97 11.81 -10.18
N ALA A 562 -4.39 10.88 -9.41
CA ALA A 562 -4.92 9.53 -9.22
C ALA A 562 -6.35 9.54 -8.64
N VAL A 563 -6.54 10.25 -7.52
CA VAL A 563 -7.82 10.31 -6.82
C VAL A 563 -8.87 11.01 -7.68
N SER A 564 -8.51 12.11 -8.34
CA SER A 564 -9.44 12.88 -9.18
C SER A 564 -9.88 12.09 -10.43
N LEU A 565 -8.96 11.44 -11.14
CA LEU A 565 -9.30 10.54 -12.27
C LEU A 565 -10.20 9.38 -11.83
N SER A 566 -9.90 8.74 -10.68
CA SER A 566 -10.76 7.66 -10.16
C SER A 566 -12.18 8.14 -9.81
N SER A 567 -12.32 9.40 -9.39
CA SER A 567 -13.61 9.98 -9.02
C SER A 567 -14.48 10.34 -10.23
N LEU A 568 -13.85 10.69 -11.36
CA LEU A 568 -14.54 10.92 -12.63
C LEU A 568 -15.20 9.66 -13.15
N TRP A 569 -14.50 8.52 -13.02
CA TRP A 569 -14.97 7.26 -13.56
C TRP A 569 -16.25 6.74 -12.88
N ARG A 570 -16.41 6.95 -11.57
CA ARG A 570 -17.66 6.54 -10.89
C ARG A 570 -18.91 7.30 -11.39
N ARG A 571 -18.77 8.32 -12.23
CA ARG A 571 -19.85 9.18 -12.72
C ARG A 571 -20.31 8.89 -14.15
N GLY A 572 -19.62 8.03 -14.90
CA GLY A 572 -19.92 7.71 -16.30
C GLY A 572 -19.99 6.21 -16.50
#